data_AF-A0A814GE20-F1
#
_entry.id   AF-A0A814GE20-F1
#
_cell.length_a   1.000
_cell.length_b   1.000
_cell.length_c   1.000
_cell.angle_alpha   90.00
_cell.angle_beta   90.00
_cell.angle_gamma   90.00
#
_symmetry.space_group_name_H-M   'P 1'
#
loop_
_entity.id
_entity.type
_entity.pdbx_description
1 polymer ?
#
loop_
_entity_poly.entity_id
_entity_poly.type
_entity_poly.pdbx_seq_one_letter_code
_entity_poly.pdbx_strand_id
1 'polypeptide(L)'
;MNQAGSMPRRIRSTREQFDRVFQGTSAEPSRSTTCAEYVNDNMGFAVSKLYIKQYFDENARNQSVEMIGNIRSAMKKMLQDAPWMDDDSRSAAADAIYENIGYPTYLASDNNTILENMYAEYNFGMSYLHNVLIMQQVKAREDFRTLREPVDHRAWGSLAPTVVNAFYEPSTNAICNV
;
A
#
# COMPACT_ATOMS: atom_id res chain seq x y z
N MET A 1 -4.82 -11.83 -15.47
CA MET A 1 -4.17 -10.53 -15.74
C MET A 1 -3.62 -10.53 -17.16
N ASN A 2 -3.84 -9.44 -17.90
CA ASN A 2 -3.34 -9.28 -19.26
C ASN A 2 -1.88 -8.81 -19.23
N GLN A 3 -0.94 -9.62 -19.74
CA GLN A 3 0.50 -9.29 -19.77
C GLN A 3 0.90 -8.48 -21.02
N ALA A 4 -0.06 -8.04 -21.84
CA ALA A 4 0.20 -7.30 -23.07
C ALA A 4 1.06 -6.05 -22.85
N GLY A 5 0.93 -5.35 -21.71
CA GLY A 5 1.74 -4.19 -21.35
C GLY A 5 3.25 -4.49 -21.22
N SER A 6 3.60 -5.73 -20.91
CA SER A 6 4.98 -6.18 -20.73
C SER A 6 5.60 -6.81 -21.99
N MET A 7 4.87 -6.78 -23.10
CA MET A 7 5.27 -7.37 -24.38
C MET A 7 5.86 -6.32 -25.34
N PRO A 8 6.43 -6.74 -26.50
CA PRO A 8 6.92 -5.80 -27.50
C PRO A 8 5.81 -4.86 -28.02
N ARG A 9 6.23 -3.70 -28.57
CA ARG A 9 5.34 -2.62 -29.02
C ARG A 9 4.14 -3.09 -29.87
N ARG A 10 4.34 -4.09 -30.73
CA ARG A 10 3.28 -4.66 -31.59
C ARG A 10 2.08 -5.20 -30.82
N ILE A 11 2.29 -5.72 -29.60
CA ILE A 11 1.22 -6.27 -28.75
C ILE A 11 0.65 -5.16 -27.87
N ARG A 12 1.50 -4.29 -27.34
CA ARG A 12 1.07 -3.13 -26.54
C ARG A 12 0.17 -2.19 -27.32
N SER A 13 0.48 -1.91 -28.59
CA SER A 13 -0.32 -1.01 -29.44
C SER A 13 -1.77 -1.47 -29.62
N THR A 14 -2.03 -2.78 -29.55
CA THR A 14 -3.41 -3.30 -29.58
C THR A 14 -4.15 -2.99 -28.28
N ARG A 15 -3.44 -3.08 -27.13
CA ARG A 15 -4.00 -2.69 -25.83
C ARG A 15 -4.23 -1.18 -25.75
N GLU A 16 -3.33 -0.38 -26.30
CA GLU A 16 -3.47 1.08 -26.37
C GLU A 16 -4.78 1.49 -27.05
N GLN A 17 -5.13 0.88 -28.18
CA GLN A 17 -6.39 1.17 -28.88
C GLN A 17 -7.62 0.90 -28.01
N PHE A 18 -7.59 -0.19 -27.24
CA PHE A 18 -8.64 -0.48 -26.27
C PHE A 18 -8.70 0.57 -25.16
N ASP A 19 -7.56 0.94 -24.58
CA ASP A 19 -7.49 1.90 -23.47
C ASP A 19 -7.95 3.31 -23.90
N ARG A 20 -7.70 3.73 -25.14
CA ARG A 20 -8.23 5.00 -25.67
C ARG A 20 -9.76 5.06 -25.64
N VAL A 21 -10.42 3.95 -25.98
CA VAL A 21 -11.89 3.87 -25.98
C VAL A 21 -12.43 3.70 -24.56
N PHE A 22 -11.80 2.83 -23.76
CA PHE A 22 -12.28 2.49 -22.43
C PHE A 22 -12.02 3.59 -21.39
N GLN A 23 -10.86 4.24 -21.46
CA GLN A 23 -10.42 5.25 -20.48
C GLN A 23 -10.44 6.68 -21.03
N GLY A 24 -10.64 6.87 -22.34
CA GLY A 24 -10.60 8.20 -22.97
C GLY A 24 -9.20 8.81 -23.06
N THR A 25 -8.14 8.01 -22.90
CA THR A 25 -6.76 8.49 -22.94
C THR A 25 -6.33 8.81 -24.37
N SER A 26 -5.52 9.85 -24.55
CA SER A 26 -5.04 10.29 -25.87
C SER A 26 -3.63 9.77 -26.19
N ALA A 27 -2.84 9.44 -25.18
CA ALA A 27 -1.47 8.90 -25.28
C ALA A 27 -1.13 7.99 -24.09
N GLU A 28 -0.18 7.07 -24.30
CA GLU A 28 0.40 6.30 -23.19
C GLU A 28 1.22 7.21 -22.25
N PRO A 29 1.27 6.90 -20.94
CA PRO A 29 2.26 7.50 -20.06
C PRO A 29 3.68 7.20 -20.55
N SER A 30 4.63 8.03 -20.13
CA SER A 30 6.04 7.83 -20.48
C SER A 30 6.52 6.46 -19.99
N ARG A 31 7.42 5.81 -20.74
CA ARG A 31 7.95 4.50 -20.34
C ARG A 31 8.61 4.54 -18.95
N SER A 32 9.27 5.64 -18.61
CA SER A 32 9.84 5.85 -17.27
C SER A 32 8.77 5.87 -16.19
N THR A 33 7.64 6.55 -16.42
CA THR A 33 6.50 6.58 -15.49
C THR A 33 5.92 5.19 -15.30
N THR A 34 5.63 4.47 -16.40
CA THR A 34 5.14 3.09 -16.34
C THR A 34 6.08 2.17 -15.57
N CYS A 35 7.40 2.27 -15.80
CA CYS A 35 8.38 1.47 -15.07
C CYS A 35 8.44 1.83 -13.59
N ALA A 36 8.38 3.12 -13.24
CA ALA A 36 8.41 3.57 -11.86
C ALA A 36 7.16 3.12 -11.10
N GLU A 37 5.97 3.29 -11.68
CA GLU A 37 4.70 2.81 -11.14
C GLU A 37 4.73 1.29 -10.96
N TYR A 38 5.21 0.54 -11.97
CA TYR A 38 5.28 -0.91 -11.89
C TYR A 38 6.20 -1.39 -10.76
N VAL A 39 7.36 -0.76 -10.55
CA VAL A 39 8.24 -1.10 -9.42
C VAL A 39 7.60 -0.69 -8.10
N ASN A 40 6.90 0.44 -8.04
CA ASN A 40 6.17 0.87 -6.84
C ASN A 40 5.03 -0.09 -6.45
N ASP A 41 4.29 -0.61 -7.43
CA ASP A 41 3.17 -1.53 -7.20
C ASP A 41 3.62 -2.91 -6.70
N ASN A 42 4.84 -3.32 -7.02
CA ASN A 42 5.36 -4.66 -6.68
C ASN A 42 6.41 -4.64 -5.57
N MET A 43 7.12 -3.53 -5.39
CA MET A 43 8.21 -3.37 -4.42
C MET A 43 8.08 -2.05 -3.63
N GLY A 44 6.85 -1.62 -3.38
CA GLY A 44 6.56 -0.30 -2.87
C GLY A 44 7.22 0.01 -1.53
N PHE A 45 7.40 -0.96 -0.63
CA PHE A 45 8.12 -0.73 0.64
C PHE A 45 9.61 -0.41 0.42
N ALA A 46 10.26 -1.04 -0.57
CA ALA A 46 11.65 -0.72 -0.92
C ALA A 46 11.75 0.68 -1.56
N VAL A 47 10.83 1.02 -2.47
CA VAL A 47 10.75 2.36 -3.06
C VAL A 47 10.47 3.41 -1.98
N SER A 48 9.58 3.08 -1.03
CA SER A 48 9.22 3.96 0.09
C SER A 48 10.42 4.28 0.97
N LYS A 49 11.29 3.31 1.25
CA LYS A 49 12.54 3.60 1.98
C LYS A 49 13.35 4.72 1.32
N LEU A 50 13.52 4.64 -0.01
CA LEU A 50 14.26 5.65 -0.77
C LEU A 50 13.56 7.01 -0.74
N TYR A 51 12.23 7.00 -0.90
CA TYR A 51 11.42 8.22 -0.85
C TYR A 51 11.48 8.90 0.52
N ILE A 52 11.28 8.12 1.60
CA ILE A 52 11.27 8.62 2.98
C ILE A 52 12.59 9.30 3.32
N LYS A 53 13.71 8.66 2.98
CA LYS A 53 15.06 9.19 3.25
C LYS A 53 15.31 10.55 2.59
N GLN A 54 14.67 10.83 1.46
CA GLN A 54 14.97 12.00 0.66
C GLN A 54 13.93 13.12 0.79
N TYR A 55 12.66 12.79 0.98
CA TYR A 55 11.56 13.75 0.80
C TYR A 55 10.58 13.82 1.96
N PHE A 56 10.57 12.86 2.88
CA PHE A 56 9.53 12.81 3.89
C PHE A 56 9.88 13.70 5.09
N ASP A 57 8.96 14.59 5.46
CA ASP A 57 9.09 15.47 6.61
C ASP A 57 8.50 14.82 7.87
N GLU A 58 9.36 14.52 8.85
CA GLU A 58 8.93 13.97 10.14
C GLU A 58 7.98 14.89 10.90
N ASN A 59 8.09 16.21 10.73
CA ASN A 59 7.19 17.16 11.37
C ASN A 59 5.76 17.04 10.83
N ALA A 60 5.61 16.87 9.52
CA ALA A 60 4.31 16.64 8.88
C ALA A 60 3.63 15.36 9.40
N ARG A 61 4.41 14.30 9.67
CA ARG A 61 3.90 13.08 10.31
C ARG A 61 3.42 13.32 11.73
N ASN A 62 4.19 14.03 12.55
CA ASN A 62 3.80 14.31 13.94
C ASN A 62 2.50 15.12 13.99
N GLN A 63 2.35 16.13 13.12
CA GLN A 63 1.10 16.90 13.00
C GLN A 63 -0.08 16.01 12.57
N SER A 64 0.15 15.07 11.65
CA SER A 64 -0.89 14.13 11.19
C SER A 64 -1.33 13.16 12.29
N VAL A 65 -0.39 12.66 13.09
CA VAL A 65 -0.66 11.82 14.27
C VAL A 65 -1.50 12.59 15.29
N GLU A 66 -1.14 13.83 15.59
CA GLU A 66 -1.92 14.67 16.50
C GLU A 66 -3.35 14.92 15.97
N MET A 67 -3.48 15.26 14.68
CA MET A 67 -4.77 15.50 14.04
C MET A 67 -5.67 14.25 14.11
N ILE A 68 -5.15 13.06 13.81
CA ILE A 68 -5.91 11.80 13.86
C ILE A 68 -6.31 11.48 15.31
N GLY A 69 -5.42 11.70 16.28
CA GLY A 69 -5.72 11.56 17.70
C GLY A 69 -6.87 12.49 18.15
N ASN A 70 -6.89 13.72 17.66
CA ASN A 70 -7.96 14.69 17.91
C ASN A 70 -9.30 14.27 17.28
N ILE A 71 -9.29 13.81 16.01
CA ILE A 71 -10.48 13.31 15.32
C ILE A 71 -11.07 12.11 16.06
N ARG A 72 -10.23 11.16 16.49
CA ARG A 72 -10.66 10.00 17.27
C ARG A 72 -11.29 10.41 18.60
N SER A 73 -10.68 11.37 19.29
CA SER A 73 -11.21 11.89 20.55
C SER A 73 -12.58 12.56 20.37
N ALA A 74 -12.76 13.30 19.28
CA ALA A 74 -14.05 13.89 18.92
C ALA A 74 -15.09 12.81 18.59
N MET A 75 -14.71 11.79 17.82
CA MET A 75 -15.59 10.65 17.51
C MET A 75 -16.04 9.91 18.77
N LYS A 76 -15.14 9.65 19.73
CA LYS A 76 -15.51 9.01 21.01
C LYS A 76 -16.57 9.83 21.77
N LYS A 77 -16.40 11.16 21.83
CA LYS A 77 -17.39 12.05 22.46
C LYS A 77 -18.74 12.02 21.73
N MET A 78 -18.72 12.09 20.39
CA MET A 78 -19.95 12.03 19.59
C MET A 78 -20.70 10.70 19.79
N LEU A 79 -19.99 9.59 19.94
CA LEU A 79 -20.59 8.28 20.19
C LEU A 79 -21.20 8.20 21.60
N GLN A 80 -20.58 8.82 22.61
CA GLN A 80 -21.13 8.86 23.97
C GLN A 80 -22.49 9.57 24.01
N ASP A 81 -22.66 10.62 23.21
CA ASP A 81 -23.90 11.41 23.16
C ASP A 81 -24.93 10.86 22.16
N ALA A 82 -24.67 9.73 21.49
CA ALA A 82 -25.54 9.17 20.45
C ALA A 82 -26.78 8.47 21.07
N PRO A 83 -28.00 9.06 20.96
CA PRO A 83 -29.19 8.53 21.63
C PRO A 83 -29.76 7.27 20.96
N TRP A 84 -29.30 6.95 19.76
CA TRP A 84 -29.74 5.80 18.98
C TRP A 84 -28.93 4.52 19.29
N MET A 85 -27.87 4.61 20.08
CA MET A 85 -27.06 3.48 20.54
C MET A 85 -27.42 3.10 21.97
N ASP A 86 -27.21 1.84 22.35
CA ASP A 86 -27.17 1.41 23.75
C ASP A 86 -25.76 1.59 24.35
N ASP A 87 -25.65 1.47 25.68
CA ASP A 87 -24.40 1.68 26.41
C ASP A 87 -23.29 0.68 26.02
N ASP A 88 -23.66 -0.58 25.80
CA ASP A 88 -22.72 -1.64 25.42
C ASP A 88 -22.11 -1.37 24.04
N SER A 89 -22.94 -0.95 23.08
CA SER A 89 -22.52 -0.57 21.73
C SER A 89 -21.65 0.68 21.73
N ARG A 90 -21.97 1.68 22.57
CA ARG A 90 -21.16 2.89 22.75
C ARG A 90 -19.77 2.56 23.27
N SER A 91 -19.70 1.69 24.28
CA SER A 91 -18.43 1.26 24.88
C SER A 91 -17.58 0.48 23.89
N ALA A 92 -18.20 -0.42 23.11
CA ALA A 92 -17.48 -1.23 22.12
C ALA A 92 -16.90 -0.39 20.96
N ALA A 93 -17.62 0.65 20.51
CA ALA A 93 -17.19 1.50 19.41
C ALA A 93 -15.98 2.39 19.74
N ALA A 94 -15.68 2.60 21.03
CA ALA A 94 -14.62 3.50 21.47
C ALA A 94 -13.20 2.92 21.37
N ASP A 95 -13.02 1.60 21.41
CA ASP A 95 -11.73 1.02 21.85
C ASP A 95 -10.95 0.16 20.84
N ALA A 96 -11.13 0.35 19.53
CA ALA A 96 -10.56 -0.63 18.59
C ALA A 96 -9.82 -0.10 17.34
N ILE A 97 -9.64 1.21 17.16
CA ILE A 97 -9.01 1.73 15.94
C ILE A 97 -7.47 1.80 16.07
N TYR A 98 -6.76 1.03 15.25
CA TYR A 98 -5.30 1.13 15.06
C TYR A 98 -4.95 2.22 14.04
N GLU A 99 -3.75 2.80 14.16
CA GLU A 99 -3.32 3.94 13.36
C GLU A 99 -1.98 3.62 12.67
N ASN A 100 -1.99 3.57 11.33
CA ASN A 100 -0.80 3.46 10.49
C ASN A 100 -0.64 4.78 9.73
N ILE A 101 0.31 5.63 10.16
CA ILE A 101 0.45 7.00 9.67
C ILE A 101 1.86 7.23 9.10
N GLY A 102 1.90 7.60 7.81
CA GLY A 102 3.11 7.84 7.03
C GLY A 102 3.77 6.54 6.61
N TYR A 103 4.59 5.95 7.49
CA TYR A 103 5.35 4.75 7.16
C TYR A 103 5.67 3.87 8.38
N PRO A 104 5.94 2.56 8.18
CA PRO A 104 6.40 1.70 9.24
C PRO A 104 7.79 2.15 9.71
N THR A 105 8.02 2.21 11.02
CA THR A 105 9.25 2.73 11.62
C THR A 105 10.52 2.03 11.13
N TYR A 106 10.45 0.75 10.75
CA TYR A 106 11.58 0.02 10.20
C TYR A 106 12.08 0.58 8.85
N LEU A 107 11.27 1.33 8.10
CA LEU A 107 11.72 1.97 6.86
C LEU A 107 12.68 3.13 7.11
N ALA A 108 12.50 3.88 8.20
CA ALA A 108 13.40 4.96 8.59
C ALA A 108 14.70 4.48 9.26
N SER A 109 14.75 3.22 9.71
CA SER A 109 15.97 2.61 10.25
C SER A 109 16.99 2.35 9.13
N ASP A 110 18.29 2.44 9.43
CA ASP A 110 19.34 1.97 8.52
C ASP A 110 19.39 0.44 8.40
N ASN A 111 18.71 -0.30 9.29
CA ASN A 111 18.62 -1.76 9.21
C ASN A 111 17.68 -2.21 8.09
N ASN A 112 18.21 -2.93 7.11
CA ASN A 112 17.45 -3.41 5.94
C ASN A 112 16.98 -4.86 6.06
N THR A 113 17.26 -5.56 7.15
CA THR A 113 16.99 -7.01 7.29
C THR A 113 15.55 -7.37 6.95
N ILE A 114 14.57 -6.56 7.39
CA ILE A 114 13.14 -6.80 7.12
C ILE A 114 12.85 -6.71 5.61
N LEU A 115 13.37 -5.68 4.94
CA LEU A 115 13.17 -5.48 3.50
C LEU A 115 13.91 -6.55 2.70
N GLU A 116 15.15 -6.88 3.08
CA GLU A 116 15.94 -7.94 2.43
C GLU A 116 15.23 -9.29 2.51
N ASN A 117 14.66 -9.63 3.68
CA ASN A 117 13.85 -10.84 3.84
C ASN A 117 12.57 -10.80 3.00
N MET A 118 11.86 -9.66 2.97
CA MET A 118 10.63 -9.48 2.20
C MET A 118 10.86 -9.71 0.70
N TYR A 119 12.02 -9.31 0.18
CA TYR A 119 12.36 -9.43 -1.24
C TYR A 119 13.38 -10.54 -1.55
N ALA A 120 13.65 -11.45 -0.61
CA ALA A 120 14.70 -12.47 -0.75
C ALA A 120 14.50 -13.42 -1.95
N GLU A 121 13.25 -13.69 -2.33
CA GLU A 121 12.91 -14.58 -3.46
C GLU A 121 12.85 -13.85 -4.81
N TYR A 122 13.03 -12.52 -4.84
CA TYR A 122 12.97 -11.72 -6.06
C TYR A 122 14.32 -11.76 -6.78
N ASN A 123 14.49 -12.72 -7.70
CA ASN A 123 15.70 -12.87 -8.50
C ASN A 123 15.51 -12.30 -9.92
N PHE A 124 15.95 -11.08 -10.17
CA PHE A 124 15.75 -10.39 -11.44
C PHE A 124 16.91 -10.56 -12.42
N GLY A 125 16.57 -10.72 -13.70
CA GLY A 125 17.52 -10.74 -14.82
C GLY A 125 17.22 -9.65 -15.85
N MET A 126 17.82 -9.78 -17.04
CA MET A 126 17.66 -8.80 -18.14
C MET A 126 16.31 -8.90 -18.86
N SER A 127 15.59 -10.02 -18.73
CA SER A 127 14.31 -10.21 -19.40
C SER A 127 13.16 -9.62 -18.57
N TYR A 128 12.60 -8.51 -19.05
CA TYR A 128 11.49 -7.83 -18.36
C TYR A 128 10.28 -8.74 -18.16
N LEU A 129 9.84 -9.46 -19.21
CA LEU A 129 8.72 -10.38 -19.10
C LEU A 129 8.99 -11.50 -18.08
N HIS A 130 10.22 -11.99 -18.02
CA HIS A 130 10.60 -13.01 -17.04
C HIS A 130 10.51 -12.45 -15.61
N ASN A 131 11.02 -11.23 -15.38
CA ASN A 131 10.92 -10.56 -14.08
C ASN A 131 9.46 -10.38 -13.65
N VAL A 132 8.58 -9.96 -14.57
CA VAL A 132 7.13 -9.82 -14.34
C VAL A 132 6.50 -11.15 -13.88
N LEU A 133 6.90 -12.26 -14.50
CA LEU A 133 6.41 -13.59 -14.14
C LEU A 133 6.95 -14.04 -12.77
N ILE A 134 8.23 -13.76 -12.46
CA ILE A 134 8.81 -14.04 -11.15
C ILE A 134 8.05 -13.30 -10.04
N MET A 135 7.79 -12.01 -10.22
CA MET A 135 7.03 -11.22 -9.25
C MET A 135 5.65 -11.81 -8.98
N GLN A 136 4.92 -12.20 -10.03
CA GLN A 136 3.61 -12.83 -9.88
C GLN A 136 3.69 -14.18 -9.16
N GLN A 137 4.71 -14.99 -9.46
CA GLN A 137 4.91 -16.28 -8.80
C GLN A 137 5.23 -16.12 -7.32
N VAL A 138 6.12 -15.19 -6.96
CA VAL A 138 6.49 -14.94 -5.57
C VAL A 138 5.29 -14.40 -4.80
N LYS A 139 4.56 -13.43 -5.34
CA LYS A 139 3.35 -12.87 -4.72
C LYS A 139 2.28 -13.93 -4.46
N ALA A 140 1.97 -14.75 -5.49
CA ALA A 140 1.00 -15.82 -5.33
C ALA A 140 1.44 -16.86 -4.28
N ARG A 141 2.75 -17.17 -4.21
CA ARG A 141 3.29 -18.10 -3.22
C ARG A 141 3.15 -17.54 -1.80
N GLU A 142 3.37 -16.25 -1.62
CA GLU A 142 3.18 -15.57 -0.34
C GLU A 142 1.72 -15.57 0.11
N ASP A 143 0.79 -15.26 -0.81
CA ASP A 143 -0.64 -15.35 -0.57
C ASP A 143 -1.05 -16.77 -0.11
N PHE A 144 -0.45 -17.82 -0.71
CA PHE A 144 -0.71 -19.19 -0.29
C PHE A 144 -0.07 -19.58 1.04
N ARG A 145 1.10 -19.02 1.41
CA ARG A 145 1.76 -19.28 2.70
C ARG A 145 0.93 -18.74 3.86
N THR A 146 0.33 -17.58 3.69
CA THR A 146 -0.44 -16.91 4.75
C THR A 146 -1.82 -17.53 4.99
N LEU A 147 -2.27 -18.46 4.14
CA LEU A 147 -3.61 -19.08 4.23
C LEU A 147 -3.94 -19.73 5.58
N ARG A 148 -2.93 -20.24 6.30
CA ARG A 148 -3.11 -20.91 7.61
C ARG A 148 -2.46 -20.17 8.77
N GLU A 149 -1.89 -19.00 8.49
CA GLU A 149 -1.24 -18.18 9.50
C GLU A 149 -2.27 -17.23 10.14
N PRO A 150 -2.08 -16.85 11.41
CA PRO A 150 -2.93 -15.84 12.03
C PRO A 150 -2.75 -14.49 11.32
N VAL A 151 -3.83 -13.70 11.29
CA VAL A 151 -3.78 -12.32 10.77
C VAL A 151 -2.92 -11.47 11.71
N ASP A 152 -1.89 -10.83 11.16
CA ASP A 152 -1.13 -9.81 11.88
C ASP A 152 -1.87 -8.47 11.83
N HIS A 153 -2.57 -8.13 12.92
CA HIS A 153 -3.29 -6.87 13.06
C HIS A 153 -2.39 -5.62 13.06
N ARG A 154 -1.06 -5.80 13.20
CA ARG A 154 -0.07 -4.72 13.16
C ARG A 154 0.63 -4.65 11.80
N ALA A 155 0.31 -5.55 10.88
CA ALA A 155 0.81 -5.47 9.53
C ALA A 155 0.37 -4.14 8.92
N TRP A 156 1.33 -3.44 8.32
CA TRP A 156 1.00 -2.37 7.40
C TRP A 156 0.30 -3.04 6.21
N GLY A 157 -0.89 -2.54 5.86
CA GLY A 157 -1.69 -3.12 4.79
C GLY A 157 -0.93 -3.21 3.46
N SER A 158 -1.58 -3.73 2.42
CA SER A 158 -0.91 -3.99 1.13
C SER A 158 -0.48 -2.75 0.34
N LEU A 159 -0.73 -1.54 0.85
CA LEU A 159 -0.35 -0.28 0.21
C LEU A 159 0.95 0.26 0.80
N ALA A 160 1.87 0.61 -0.10
CA ALA A 160 3.14 1.18 0.28
C ALA A 160 3.03 2.66 0.68
N PRO A 161 3.91 3.17 1.57
CA PRO A 161 3.99 4.60 1.96
C PRO A 161 4.16 5.63 0.84
N THR A 162 4.45 5.20 -0.38
CA THR A 162 4.57 6.06 -1.57
C THR A 162 3.26 6.24 -2.32
N VAL A 163 2.20 5.53 -1.91
CA VAL A 163 0.87 5.66 -2.50
C VAL A 163 0.20 6.88 -1.90
N VAL A 164 -0.19 7.84 -2.74
CA VAL A 164 -0.95 9.03 -2.29
C VAL A 164 -2.41 8.62 -2.06
N ASN A 165 -2.72 8.07 -0.89
CA ASN A 165 -4.07 7.65 -0.53
C ASN A 165 -4.26 7.47 0.98
N ALA A 166 -5.51 7.45 1.43
CA ALA A 166 -5.87 7.04 2.77
C ALA A 166 -7.01 6.02 2.71
N PHE A 167 -6.97 5.02 3.59
CA PHE A 167 -7.94 3.95 3.62
C PHE A 167 -8.20 3.43 5.02
N TYR A 168 -9.32 2.74 5.19
CA TYR A 168 -9.66 2.00 6.39
C TYR A 168 -9.64 0.51 6.06
N GLU A 169 -8.98 -0.29 6.89
CA GLU A 169 -8.91 -1.74 6.77
C GLU A 169 -9.84 -2.38 7.81
N PRO A 170 -11.03 -2.87 7.43
CA PRO A 170 -11.99 -3.43 8.37
C PRO A 170 -11.51 -4.69 9.07
N SER A 171 -10.67 -5.49 8.41
CA SER A 171 -10.19 -6.77 8.97
C SER A 171 -9.22 -6.59 10.14
N THR A 172 -8.48 -5.49 10.17
CA THR A 172 -7.56 -5.13 11.26
C THR A 172 -8.05 -3.94 12.08
N ASN A 173 -9.19 -3.35 11.72
CA ASN A 173 -9.72 -2.12 12.30
C ASN A 173 -8.66 -1.01 12.35
N ALA A 174 -7.97 -0.80 11.22
CA ALA A 174 -6.88 0.17 11.12
C ALA A 174 -7.23 1.30 10.16
N ILE A 175 -6.92 2.54 10.56
CA ILE A 175 -6.85 3.69 9.67
C ILE A 175 -5.42 3.77 9.14
N CYS A 176 -5.28 3.74 7.83
CA CYS A 176 -4.02 3.81 7.12
C CYS A 176 -3.97 5.11 6.32
N ASN A 177 -3.01 5.96 6.63
CA ASN A 177 -2.72 7.19 5.91
C ASN A 177 -1.26 7.14 5.45
N VAL A 178 -1.06 7.02 4.14
CA VAL A 178 0.25 6.85 3.50
C VAL A 178 0.54 8.01 2.56
#